data_AF-A0A968KFN0-F1
#
_entry.id   AF-A0A968KFN0-F1
#
_cell.length_a   1.000
_cell.length_b   1.000
_cell.length_c   1.000
_cell.angle_alpha   90.00
_cell.angle_beta   90.00
_cell.angle_gamma   90.00
#
_symmetry.space_group_name_H-M   'P 1'
#
loop_
_entity.id
_entity.type
_entity.pdbx_description
1 polymer ?
#
loop_
_entity_poly.entity_id
_entity_poly.type
_entity_poly.pdbx_seq_one_letter_code
_entity_poly.pdbx_strand_id
1 'polypeptide(L)'
;MLSQPPRTLTVVDEQGKVTPVIDGYGDSPGDFRNWEFTNPAGYSGSNLAYGSQPHSVSKGVRPCESCHLSPEALGLGEGDLHIRRKSSGQYDKLNPLVRTNRVLRKSRFAPEAKVNIRGEAIAGTGQPGARPLNQEEITRILKVGNCIPCHPRYTDKIYRNMKKSYKFSINIKHRRLRDKILRKR
;
A
#
# COMPACT_ATOMS: atom_id res chain seq x y z
N MET A 1 -5.37 10.57 -28.08
CA MET A 1 -4.24 10.27 -27.17
C MET A 1 -3.85 11.57 -26.49
N LEU A 2 -3.96 11.65 -25.17
CA LEU A 2 -3.43 12.81 -24.42
C LEU A 2 -1.91 12.64 -24.36
N SER A 3 -1.15 13.57 -24.96
CA SER A 3 0.31 13.53 -24.90
C SER A 3 0.74 13.67 -23.43
N GLN A 4 1.47 12.68 -22.92
CA GLN A 4 2.03 12.80 -21.57
C GLN A 4 3.07 13.91 -21.55
N PRO A 5 3.15 14.70 -20.46
CA PRO A 5 4.21 15.68 -20.32
C PRO A 5 5.57 14.95 -20.29
N PRO A 6 6.62 15.54 -20.89
CA PRO A 6 7.96 14.97 -20.86
C PRO A 6 8.40 14.77 -19.41
N ARG A 7 8.83 13.54 -19.09
CA ARG A 7 9.42 13.20 -17.79
C ARG A 7 10.89 12.91 -17.98
N THR A 8 11.73 13.57 -17.19
CA THR A 8 13.17 13.34 -17.17
C THR A 8 13.49 12.37 -16.03
N LEU A 9 14.15 11.25 -16.34
CA LEU A 9 14.73 10.35 -15.35
C LEU A 9 16.20 10.74 -15.16
N THR A 10 16.51 11.31 -14.00
CA THR A 10 17.90 11.59 -13.59
C THR A 10 18.35 10.45 -12.69
N VAL A 11 19.24 9.59 -13.18
CA VAL A 11 19.95 8.63 -12.32
C VAL A 11 21.23 9.30 -11.84
N VAL A 12 21.69 8.95 -10.65
CA VAL A 12 22.96 9.43 -10.11
C VAL A 12 23.80 8.24 -9.64
N ASP A 13 25.12 8.34 -9.76
CA ASP A 13 26.05 7.37 -9.19
C ASP A 13 26.16 7.50 -7.65
N GLU A 14 27.01 6.67 -7.03
CA GLU A 14 27.24 6.67 -5.58
C GLU A 14 27.83 7.99 -5.06
N GLN A 15 28.41 8.81 -5.94
CA GLN A 15 28.97 10.13 -5.65
C GLN A 15 27.98 11.27 -5.94
N GLY A 16 26.75 10.96 -6.36
CA GLY A 16 25.70 11.93 -6.67
C GLY A 16 25.82 12.58 -8.05
N LYS A 17 26.70 12.07 -8.92
CA LYS A 17 26.88 12.59 -10.28
C LYS A 17 25.81 12.01 -11.19
N VAL A 18 25.21 12.86 -12.03
CA VAL A 18 24.15 12.46 -12.97
C VAL A 18 24.66 11.47 -14.02
N THR A 19 23.93 10.36 -14.15
CA THR A 19 24.08 9.31 -15.16
C THR A 19 22.85 9.33 -16.08
N PRO A 20 23.04 9.51 -17.40
CA PRO A 20 21.95 9.45 -18.38
C PRO A 20 21.53 8.01 -18.69
N VAL A 21 20.22 7.72 -18.73
CA VAL A 21 19.73 6.31 -18.71
C VAL A 21 18.71 5.94 -19.80
N ILE A 22 18.10 6.89 -20.52
CA ILE A 22 17.12 6.58 -21.58
C ILE A 22 17.29 7.55 -22.78
N ASP A 23 18.02 7.06 -23.81
CA ASP A 23 18.33 7.46 -25.23
C ASP A 23 18.55 8.94 -25.65
N GLY A 24 19.33 9.29 -26.70
CA GLY A 24 19.96 8.51 -27.79
C GLY A 24 21.49 8.60 -27.95
N TYR A 25 22.23 8.98 -26.90
CA TYR A 25 23.70 8.89 -26.82
C TYR A 25 24.18 8.48 -25.42
N GLY A 26 23.50 7.54 -24.76
CA GLY A 26 23.80 7.17 -23.37
C GLY A 26 25.22 6.65 -23.17
N ASP A 27 26.03 7.33 -22.35
CA ASP A 27 27.46 7.06 -22.12
C ASP A 27 27.76 5.81 -21.26
N SER A 28 26.78 4.93 -21.01
CA SER A 28 26.99 3.74 -20.18
C SER A 28 26.17 2.53 -20.65
N PRO A 29 26.78 1.64 -21.44
CA PRO A 29 26.24 0.31 -21.71
C PRO A 29 26.39 -0.58 -20.46
N GLY A 30 25.32 -1.23 -20.05
CA GLY A 30 25.34 -2.23 -19.00
C GLY A 30 24.13 -3.16 -19.10
N ASP A 31 24.30 -4.40 -18.67
CA ASP A 31 23.14 -5.30 -18.52
C ASP A 31 22.26 -4.77 -17.39
N PHE A 32 20.98 -4.55 -17.69
CA PHE A 32 19.97 -4.13 -16.69
C PHE A 32 19.97 -5.01 -15.43
N ARG A 33 20.38 -6.27 -15.54
CA ARG A 33 20.54 -7.22 -14.43
C ARG A 33 21.58 -6.80 -13.40
N ASN A 34 22.53 -5.97 -13.79
CA ASN A 34 23.62 -5.48 -12.95
C ASN A 34 23.28 -4.13 -12.30
N TRP A 35 22.06 -3.62 -12.51
CA TRP A 35 21.66 -2.32 -12.01
C TRP A 35 20.80 -2.45 -10.76
N GLU A 36 21.27 -1.82 -9.70
CA GLU A 36 20.57 -1.76 -8.42
C GLU A 36 19.91 -0.38 -8.27
N PHE A 37 18.58 -0.34 -8.30
CA PHE A 37 17.81 0.89 -8.12
C PHE A 37 17.57 1.16 -6.64
N THR A 38 17.88 2.38 -6.20
CA THR A 38 17.70 2.82 -4.81
C THR A 38 16.91 4.13 -4.74
N ASN A 39 16.40 4.44 -3.56
CA ASN A 39 15.75 5.71 -3.24
C ASN A 39 16.21 6.17 -1.84
N PRO A 40 15.74 7.32 -1.30
CA PRO A 40 16.11 7.75 0.06
C PRO A 40 15.77 6.75 1.18
N ALA A 41 14.96 5.72 0.89
CA ALA A 41 14.65 4.62 1.79
C ALA A 41 15.55 3.37 1.62
N GLY A 42 16.59 3.43 0.75
CA GLY A 42 17.56 2.38 0.47
C GLY A 42 17.20 1.53 -0.77
N TYR A 43 17.49 0.23 -0.70
CA TYR A 43 17.00 -0.81 -1.62
C TYR A 43 15.53 -1.05 -1.40
N SER A 44 14.74 -0.04 -1.69
CA SER A 44 13.36 -0.29 -1.95
C SER A 44 13.32 -0.85 -3.38
N GLY A 45 13.12 -2.17 -3.48
CA GLY A 45 12.65 -2.85 -4.69
C GLY A 45 11.23 -2.43 -5.05
N SER A 46 10.88 -1.17 -4.79
CA SER A 46 9.72 -0.48 -5.31
C SER A 46 9.83 -0.51 -6.82
N ASN A 47 9.47 -1.66 -7.40
CA ASN A 47 8.97 -1.74 -8.74
C ASN A 47 8.01 -0.57 -8.87
N LEU A 48 8.05 0.14 -9.99
CA LEU A 48 7.12 1.22 -10.26
C LEU A 48 5.75 0.81 -9.71
N ALA A 49 5.12 1.70 -8.94
CA ALA A 49 3.70 1.54 -8.71
C ALA A 49 3.05 1.75 -10.07
N TYR A 50 3.06 0.70 -10.89
CA TYR A 50 2.10 0.55 -11.96
C TYR A 50 0.79 0.76 -11.25
N GLY A 51 0.05 1.77 -11.68
CA GLY A 51 -1.33 1.88 -11.29
C GLY A 51 -1.92 0.52 -11.64
N SER A 52 -2.09 -0.31 -10.62
CA SER A 52 -2.80 -1.57 -10.69
C SER A 52 -4.23 -1.15 -10.96
N GLN A 53 -4.47 -0.77 -12.21
CA GLN A 53 -5.79 -0.63 -12.77
C GLN A 53 -6.38 -2.02 -12.55
N PRO A 54 -7.36 -2.19 -11.65
CA PRO A 54 -7.91 -3.49 -11.38
C PRO A 54 -8.80 -3.84 -12.57
N HIS A 55 -8.22 -4.29 -13.67
CA HIS A 55 -8.99 -4.96 -14.72
C HIS A 55 -9.18 -6.39 -14.24
N SER A 56 -10.34 -6.64 -13.62
CA SER A 56 -10.78 -8.00 -13.36
C SER A 56 -11.10 -8.69 -14.69
N VAL A 57 -10.22 -9.59 -15.13
CA VAL A 57 -10.54 -10.54 -16.23
C VAL A 57 -11.29 -11.77 -15.70
N SER A 58 -11.52 -11.86 -14.39
CA SER A 58 -12.24 -12.97 -13.76
C SER A 58 -13.77 -12.76 -13.78
N LYS A 59 -14.52 -13.87 -13.79
CA LYS A 59 -15.98 -13.88 -13.70
C LYS A 59 -16.54 -13.28 -12.39
N GLY A 60 -15.75 -13.31 -11.33
CA GLY A 60 -16.10 -12.78 -10.01
C GLY A 60 -15.30 -11.53 -9.67
N VAL A 61 -15.92 -10.63 -8.91
CA VAL A 61 -15.23 -9.50 -8.27
C VAL A 61 -14.38 -10.00 -7.11
N ARG A 62 -13.24 -9.34 -6.86
CA ARG A 62 -12.41 -9.63 -5.68
C ARG A 62 -13.21 -9.37 -4.39
N PRO A 63 -13.03 -10.19 -3.34
CA PRO A 63 -13.72 -9.99 -2.07
C PRO A 63 -13.23 -8.68 -1.41
N CYS A 64 -14.13 -7.98 -0.72
CA CYS A 64 -13.85 -6.69 -0.06
C CYS A 64 -12.63 -6.76 0.86
N GLU A 65 -12.47 -7.89 1.57
CA GLU A 65 -11.36 -8.18 2.48
C GLU A 65 -10.00 -8.13 1.78
N SER A 66 -9.93 -8.57 0.52
CA SER A 66 -8.66 -8.63 -0.22
C SER A 66 -8.05 -7.24 -0.48
N CYS A 67 -8.87 -6.18 -0.45
CA CYS A 67 -8.41 -4.80 -0.57
C CYS A 67 -8.39 -4.08 0.78
N HIS A 68 -9.39 -4.30 1.63
CA HIS A 68 -9.55 -3.57 2.89
C HIS A 68 -8.76 -4.13 4.07
N LEU A 69 -8.29 -5.38 3.98
CA LEU A 69 -7.56 -6.08 5.03
C LEU A 69 -6.21 -6.64 4.56
N SER A 70 -5.75 -6.27 3.36
CA SER A 70 -4.43 -6.67 2.84
C SER A 70 -3.45 -5.49 2.92
N PRO A 71 -2.34 -5.60 3.66
CA PRO A 71 -1.30 -4.58 3.66
C PRO A 71 -0.66 -4.42 2.27
N GLU A 72 -0.58 -5.50 1.51
CA GLU A 72 -0.07 -5.49 0.14
C GLU A 72 -0.96 -4.66 -0.79
N ALA A 73 -2.28 -4.85 -0.72
CA ALA A 73 -3.24 -4.07 -1.51
C ALA A 73 -3.26 -2.58 -1.13
N LEU A 74 -2.87 -2.26 0.10
CA LEU A 74 -2.68 -0.88 0.57
C LEU A 74 -1.33 -0.28 0.16
N GLY A 75 -0.49 -1.04 -0.55
CA GLY A 75 0.84 -0.64 -0.98
C GLY A 75 1.90 -0.68 0.12
N LEU A 76 1.61 -1.28 1.27
CA LEU A 76 2.55 -1.41 2.39
C LEU A 76 3.54 -2.57 2.20
N GLY A 77 3.27 -3.45 1.23
CA GLY A 77 3.97 -4.74 1.04
C GLY A 77 3.38 -5.85 1.91
N GLU A 78 3.92 -7.05 1.76
CA GLU A 78 3.48 -8.21 2.55
C GLU A 78 4.00 -8.17 3.99
N GLY A 79 3.15 -8.56 4.95
CA GLY A 79 3.55 -8.67 6.35
C GLY A 79 2.42 -8.56 7.36
N ASP A 80 2.78 -8.56 8.63
CA ASP A 80 1.83 -8.48 9.75
C ASP A 80 1.54 -7.02 10.08
N LEU A 81 0.28 -6.62 9.92
CA LEU A 81 -0.20 -5.29 10.22
C LEU A 81 -0.69 -5.18 11.67
N HIS A 82 0.03 -4.39 12.47
CA HIS A 82 -0.26 -4.17 13.89
C HIS A 82 -0.97 -2.83 14.09
N ILE A 83 -2.30 -2.87 14.17
CA ILE A 83 -3.14 -1.70 14.40
C ILE A 83 -3.31 -1.45 15.89
N ARG A 84 -3.05 -0.21 16.33
CA ARG A 84 -3.18 0.19 17.74
C ARG A 84 -4.58 0.67 18.03
N ARG A 85 -4.92 0.72 19.33
CA ARG A 85 -6.26 1.13 19.81
C ARG A 85 -6.64 2.54 19.39
N LYS A 86 -5.67 3.44 19.23
CA LYS A 86 -5.91 4.82 18.78
C LYS A 86 -6.08 4.83 17.26
N SER A 87 -7.17 5.41 16.82
CA SER A 87 -7.61 5.37 15.43
C SER A 87 -6.92 6.40 14.52
N SER A 88 -5.77 6.93 14.93
CA SER A 88 -5.00 7.95 14.22
C SER A 88 -3.96 7.37 13.26
N GLY A 89 -3.66 6.07 13.31
CA GLY A 89 -2.61 5.45 12.51
C GLY A 89 -1.18 5.71 13.00
N GLN A 90 -0.97 6.74 13.82
CA GLN A 90 0.35 7.21 14.29
C GLN A 90 1.23 6.11 14.91
N TYR A 91 0.62 5.14 15.58
CA TYR A 91 1.32 4.06 16.29
C TYR A 91 1.20 2.71 15.61
N ASP A 92 0.54 2.65 14.45
CA ASP A 92 0.38 1.42 13.69
C ASP A 92 1.74 1.03 13.10
N LYS A 93 1.97 -0.27 12.94
CA LYS A 93 3.24 -0.81 12.43
C LYS A 93 2.97 -1.93 11.44
N LEU A 94 3.81 -2.05 10.43
CA LEU A 94 3.89 -3.23 9.58
C LEU A 94 5.19 -3.97 9.89
N ASN A 95 5.10 -5.26 10.15
CA ASN A 95 6.26 -6.15 10.20
C ASN A 95 6.35 -6.91 8.87
N PRO A 96 7.34 -6.62 8.01
CA PRO A 96 7.40 -7.26 6.71
C PRO A 96 7.65 -8.76 6.84
N LEU A 97 7.03 -9.53 5.93
CA LEU A 97 7.22 -10.98 5.82
C LEU A 97 8.65 -11.28 5.33
N VAL A 98 9.03 -10.68 4.19
CA VAL A 98 10.39 -10.75 3.65
C VAL A 98 11.29 -9.73 4.35
N ARG A 99 12.37 -10.22 5.01
CA ARG A 99 13.25 -9.39 5.85
C ARG A 99 14.68 -9.30 5.36
N THR A 100 15.02 -9.91 4.22
CA THR A 100 16.39 -9.98 3.68
C THR A 100 17.03 -8.59 3.59
N ASN A 101 16.34 -7.61 2.99
CA ASN A 101 16.87 -6.25 2.88
C ASN A 101 17.03 -5.56 4.24
N ARG A 102 16.21 -5.92 5.23
CA ARG A 102 16.33 -5.41 6.61
C ARG A 102 17.54 -6.00 7.32
N VAL A 103 17.77 -7.31 7.16
CA VAL A 103 18.92 -8.02 7.75
C VAL A 103 20.23 -7.52 7.12
N LEU A 104 20.26 -7.35 5.80
CA LEU A 104 21.41 -6.83 5.06
C LEU A 104 21.58 -5.30 5.20
N ARG A 105 20.75 -4.63 6.02
CA ARG A 105 20.71 -3.17 6.19
C ARG A 105 20.56 -2.39 4.87
N LYS A 106 20.06 -3.04 3.83
CA LYS A 106 19.80 -2.47 2.50
C LYS A 106 18.51 -1.66 2.46
N SER A 107 17.47 -2.02 3.21
CA SER A 107 16.21 -1.25 3.33
C SER A 107 15.45 -1.61 4.61
N ARG A 108 14.64 -0.66 5.10
CA ARG A 108 13.74 -0.88 6.26
C ARG A 108 12.38 -1.45 5.87
N PHE A 109 12.06 -1.48 4.58
CA PHE A 109 10.74 -1.85 4.05
C PHE A 109 10.76 -3.19 3.32
N ALA A 110 9.58 -3.78 3.13
CA ALA A 110 9.43 -4.94 2.23
C ALA A 110 9.81 -4.53 0.79
N PRO A 111 10.34 -5.46 -0.02
CA PRO A 111 10.66 -5.16 -1.42
C PRO A 111 9.47 -4.57 -2.18
N GLU A 112 8.25 -5.06 -1.95
CA GLU A 112 7.05 -4.69 -2.69
C GLU A 112 6.42 -3.37 -2.21
N ALA A 113 6.85 -2.84 -1.06
CA ALA A 113 6.24 -1.68 -0.40
C ALA A 113 6.34 -0.42 -1.27
N LYS A 114 5.20 0.15 -1.65
CA LYS A 114 5.08 1.41 -2.39
C LYS A 114 4.95 2.62 -1.49
N VAL A 115 4.47 2.41 -0.28
CA VAL A 115 4.23 3.45 0.73
C VAL A 115 4.45 2.85 2.11
N ASN A 116 4.88 3.67 3.06
CA ASN A 116 4.97 3.23 4.43
C ASN A 116 3.65 3.45 5.20
N ILE A 117 3.57 2.92 6.43
CA ILE A 117 2.39 3.05 7.30
C ILE A 117 2.11 4.50 7.77
N ARG A 118 2.99 5.46 7.43
CA ARG A 118 2.80 6.90 7.64
C ARG A 118 2.32 7.61 6.38
N GLY A 119 2.13 6.90 5.28
CA GLY A 119 1.67 7.47 4.01
C GLY A 119 2.79 8.14 3.21
N GLU A 120 4.05 7.95 3.59
CA GLU A 120 5.19 8.49 2.84
C GLU A 120 5.51 7.56 1.67
N ALA A 121 5.55 8.13 0.47
CA ALA A 121 5.80 7.38 -0.75
C ALA A 121 7.22 6.81 -0.75
N ILE A 122 7.32 5.50 -0.98
CA ILE A 122 8.57 4.77 -1.18
C ILE A 122 8.78 4.60 -2.70
N ALA A 123 7.71 4.32 -3.45
CA ALA A 123 7.73 4.19 -4.90
C ALA A 123 7.06 5.38 -5.59
N GLY A 124 7.60 5.79 -6.73
CA GLY A 124 6.89 6.62 -7.69
C GLY A 124 5.78 5.85 -8.42
N THR A 125 4.77 6.57 -8.92
CA THR A 125 3.70 6.03 -9.77
C THR A 125 3.98 6.36 -11.23
N GLY A 126 3.65 5.44 -12.14
CA GLY A 126 3.77 5.68 -13.57
C GLY A 126 2.71 6.65 -14.11
N GLN A 127 1.52 6.67 -13.51
CA GLN A 127 0.38 7.46 -13.99
C GLN A 127 0.46 8.92 -13.51
N PRO A 128 0.33 9.93 -14.41
CA PRO A 128 0.30 11.34 -14.02
C PRO A 128 -0.78 11.62 -12.97
N GLY A 129 -0.41 12.32 -11.90
CA GLY A 129 -1.32 12.67 -10.79
C GLY A 129 -1.66 11.53 -9.84
N ALA A 130 -1.26 10.28 -10.12
CA ALA A 130 -1.46 9.17 -9.20
C ALA A 130 -0.43 9.25 -8.05
N ARG A 131 -0.85 8.87 -6.84
CA ARG A 131 0.04 8.74 -5.68
C ARG A 131 -0.35 7.53 -4.83
N PRO A 132 0.58 7.00 -4.02
CA PRO A 132 0.20 6.07 -2.97
C PRO A 132 -0.76 6.71 -1.94
N LEU A 133 -1.40 5.87 -1.14
CA LEU A 133 -2.33 6.28 -0.10
C LEU A 133 -1.61 7.02 1.03
N ASN A 134 -2.21 8.08 1.56
CA ASN A 134 -1.69 8.72 2.77
C ASN A 134 -2.15 7.96 4.04
N GLN A 135 -1.62 8.32 5.21
CA GLN A 135 -1.95 7.64 6.47
C GLN A 135 -3.44 7.68 6.81
N GLU A 136 -4.11 8.79 6.54
CA GLU A 136 -5.53 8.96 6.85
C GLU A 136 -6.40 8.03 5.99
N GLU A 137 -6.07 7.92 4.71
CA GLU A 137 -6.72 7.02 3.75
C GLU A 137 -6.51 5.56 4.14
N ILE A 138 -5.26 5.14 4.41
CA ILE A 138 -4.93 3.81 4.92
C ILE A 138 -5.76 3.49 6.16
N THR A 139 -5.76 4.41 7.13
CA THR A 139 -6.50 4.25 8.39
C THR A 139 -8.01 4.14 8.16
N ARG A 140 -8.59 4.92 7.24
CA ARG A 140 -10.02 4.84 6.88
C ARG A 140 -10.35 3.51 6.24
N ILE A 141 -9.52 3.01 5.33
CA ILE A 141 -9.74 1.73 4.65
C ILE A 141 -9.73 0.57 5.66
N LEU A 142 -8.73 0.54 6.55
CA LEU A 142 -8.60 -0.46 7.61
C LEU A 142 -9.73 -0.40 8.64
N LYS A 143 -10.24 0.81 8.96
CA LYS A 143 -11.42 0.99 9.81
C LYS A 143 -12.63 0.27 9.21
N VAL A 144 -12.86 0.40 7.90
CA VAL A 144 -13.93 -0.33 7.19
C VAL A 144 -13.65 -1.83 7.15
N GLY A 145 -12.38 -2.23 7.02
CA GLY A 145 -11.93 -3.62 7.10
C GLY A 145 -12.51 -4.39 8.28
N ASN A 146 -12.62 -3.76 9.45
CA ASN A 146 -13.18 -4.40 10.65
C ASN A 146 -14.68 -4.76 10.54
N CYS A 147 -15.41 -4.14 9.62
CA CYS A 147 -16.84 -4.38 9.42
C CYS A 147 -17.10 -5.52 8.42
N ILE A 148 -16.22 -5.69 7.44
CA ILE A 148 -16.43 -6.55 6.27
C ILE A 148 -16.66 -8.03 6.65
N PRO A 149 -15.93 -8.65 7.60
CA PRO A 149 -16.16 -10.06 7.94
C PRO A 149 -17.59 -10.39 8.41
N CYS A 150 -18.33 -9.40 8.93
CA CYS A 150 -19.73 -9.55 9.35
C CYS A 150 -20.71 -8.90 8.36
N HIS A 151 -20.22 -7.99 7.51
CA HIS A 151 -21.01 -7.25 6.52
C HIS A 151 -20.35 -7.35 5.13
N PRO A 152 -20.31 -8.54 4.52
CA PRO A 152 -19.52 -8.77 3.32
C PRO A 152 -20.18 -8.23 2.04
N ARG A 153 -21.47 -7.85 2.10
CA ARG A 153 -22.24 -7.49 0.90
C ARG A 153 -22.23 -5.98 0.71
N TYR A 154 -21.94 -5.52 -0.50
CA TYR A 154 -22.04 -4.10 -0.86
C TYR A 154 -23.41 -3.49 -0.53
N THR A 155 -24.47 -4.27 -0.61
CA THR A 155 -25.85 -3.85 -0.31
C THR A 155 -26.16 -3.73 1.19
N ASP A 156 -25.23 -4.05 2.09
CA ASP A 156 -25.47 -3.96 3.52
C ASP A 156 -25.77 -2.52 3.95
N LYS A 157 -26.80 -2.37 4.79
CA LYS A 157 -27.32 -1.05 5.21
C LYS A 157 -26.26 -0.21 5.92
N ILE A 158 -25.22 -0.83 6.48
CA ILE A 158 -24.14 -0.14 7.17
C ILE A 158 -23.38 0.83 6.26
N TYR A 159 -23.33 0.54 4.96
CA TYR A 159 -22.56 1.34 3.99
C TYR A 159 -23.29 2.61 3.54
N ARG A 160 -24.61 2.71 3.76
CA ARG A 160 -25.41 3.88 3.36
C ARG A 160 -25.08 5.13 4.17
N ASN A 161 -24.70 4.98 5.44
CA ASN A 161 -24.32 6.10 6.30
C ASN A 161 -23.25 5.66 7.31
N MET A 162 -21.99 5.78 6.90
CA MET A 162 -20.86 5.35 7.71
C MET A 162 -20.76 6.07 9.05
N LYS A 163 -21.11 7.36 9.13
CA LYS A 163 -21.09 8.11 10.40
C LYS A 163 -22.06 7.50 11.41
N LYS A 164 -23.27 7.14 10.98
CA LYS A 164 -24.26 6.45 11.82
C LYS A 164 -23.77 5.04 12.20
N SER A 165 -23.21 4.31 11.24
CA SER A 165 -22.69 2.96 11.47
C SER A 165 -21.54 2.92 12.48
N TYR A 166 -20.62 3.89 12.43
CA TYR A 166 -19.55 4.01 13.43
C TYR A 166 -20.09 4.33 14.84
N LYS A 167 -21.11 5.17 14.96
CA LYS A 167 -21.78 5.42 16.25
C LYS A 167 -22.48 4.16 16.77
N PHE A 168 -23.04 3.35 15.87
CA PHE A 168 -23.68 2.10 16.24
C PHE A 168 -22.67 1.00 16.63
N SER A 169 -21.53 0.90 15.93
CA SER A 169 -20.55 -0.16 16.15
C SER A 169 -19.92 -0.12 17.55
N ILE A 170 -19.87 1.07 18.16
CA ILE A 170 -19.40 1.27 19.54
C ILE A 170 -20.46 1.02 20.61
N ASN A 171 -21.73 0.83 20.23
CA ASN A 171 -22.83 0.54 21.17
C ASN A 171 -22.64 -0.84 21.82
N ILE A 172 -23.03 -0.95 23.10
CA ILE A 172 -22.95 -2.20 23.86
C ILE A 172 -23.69 -3.36 23.20
N LYS A 173 -24.83 -3.10 22.53
CA LYS A 173 -25.60 -4.13 21.81
C LYS A 173 -24.77 -4.75 20.68
N HIS A 174 -24.12 -3.91 19.89
CA HIS A 174 -23.28 -4.36 18.78
C HIS A 174 -22.04 -5.09 19.28
N ARG A 175 -21.37 -4.58 20.33
CA ARG A 175 -20.21 -5.24 20.94
C ARG A 175 -20.55 -6.63 21.48
N ARG A 176 -21.65 -6.76 22.24
CA ARG A 176 -22.13 -8.06 22.73
C ARG A 176 -22.43 -9.05 21.62
N LEU A 177 -23.03 -8.59 20.52
CA LEU A 177 -23.29 -9.44 19.35
C LEU A 177 -21.98 -9.91 18.72
N ARG A 178 -21.02 -9.01 18.52
CA ARG A 178 -19.68 -9.33 18.01
C ARG A 178 -18.98 -10.36 18.91
N ASP A 179 -18.96 -10.14 20.21
CA ASP A 179 -18.32 -11.06 21.16
C ASP A 179 -18.98 -12.45 21.13
N LYS A 180 -20.31 -12.50 21.04
CA LYS A 180 -21.06 -13.75 20.90
C LYS A 180 -20.71 -14.51 19.61
N ILE A 181 -20.54 -13.80 18.50
CA ILE A 181 -20.15 -14.42 17.21
C ILE A 181 -18.71 -14.93 17.27
N LEU A 182 -17.80 -14.14 17.81
CA LEU A 182 -16.37 -14.48 17.86
C LEU A 182 -16.06 -15.61 18.85
N ARG A 183 -16.82 -15.74 19.96
CA ARG A 183 -16.68 -16.85 20.92
C ARG A 183 -17.33 -18.16 20.47
N LYS A 184 -18.15 -18.13 19.41
CA LYS A 184 -18.83 -19.30 18.85
C LYS A 184 -18.04 -19.98 17.73
N ARG A 185 -16.93 -19.38 17.31
CA ARG A 185 -15.93 -19.99 16.44
C ARG A 185 -14.82 -20.56 17.31
#